data_AF-A0A1F9EZ81-F1
#
_entry.id   AF-A0A1F9EZ81-F1
#
_cell.length_a   1.000
_cell.length_b   1.000
_cell.length_c   1.000
_cell.angle_alpha   90.00
_cell.angle_beta   90.00
_cell.angle_gamma   90.00
#
_symmetry.space_group_name_H-M   'P 1'
#
loop_
_entity.id
_entity.type
_entity.pdbx_description
1 polymer ?
#
loop_
_entity_poly.entity_id
_entity_poly.type
_entity_poly.pdbx_seq_one_letter_code
_entity_poly.pdbx_strand_id
1 'polypeptide(L)'
;MLNWREIKEMKRWGIEFGAHTLTHPDLTRLPQDRMEMEICDSKKIIENILSAPISCFAYPYGRYNDSVRELVRQHFACASSDQLGFITPSSDLYTLERVDAYYLRTDQLFNLILTRWFPWYIWACGIPRWIRRTVEDILR
;
A
#
# COMPACT_ATOMS: atom_id res chain seq x y z
N MET A 1 -13.28 -11.43 2.64
CA MET A 1 -11.93 -11.98 2.42
C MET A 1 -12.01 -13.01 1.32
N LEU A 2 -10.95 -13.16 0.53
CA LEU A 2 -10.83 -14.22 -0.48
C LEU A 2 -10.42 -15.54 0.20
N ASN A 3 -10.85 -16.67 -0.36
CA ASN A 3 -10.35 -17.99 0.05
C ASN A 3 -9.19 -18.46 -0.84
N TRP A 4 -8.49 -19.51 -0.42
CA TRP A 4 -7.31 -20.02 -1.13
C TRP A 4 -7.59 -20.58 -2.52
N ARG A 5 -8.82 -21.03 -2.79
CA ARG A 5 -9.19 -21.51 -4.12
C ARG A 5 -9.32 -20.34 -5.09
N GLU A 6 -10.00 -19.27 -4.68
CA GLU A 6 -10.13 -18.02 -5.44
C GLU A 6 -8.76 -17.39 -5.71
N ILE A 7 -7.90 -17.33 -4.69
CA ILE A 7 -6.54 -16.78 -4.82
C ILE A 7 -5.73 -17.55 -5.87
N LYS A 8 -5.77 -18.88 -5.84
CA LYS A 8 -5.09 -19.73 -6.84
C LYS A 8 -5.67 -19.56 -8.24
N GLU A 9 -6.98 -19.43 -8.36
CA GLU A 9 -7.64 -19.17 -9.64
C GLU A 9 -7.21 -17.82 -10.21
N MET A 10 -7.34 -16.74 -9.42
CA MET A 10 -6.93 -15.39 -9.80
C MET A 10 -5.44 -15.34 -10.22
N LYS A 11 -4.56 -16.05 -9.49
CA LYS A 11 -3.13 -16.13 -9.84
C LYS A 11 -2.91 -16.79 -11.21
N ARG A 12 -3.67 -17.84 -11.56
CA ARG A 12 -3.60 -18.48 -12.89
C ARG A 12 -4.03 -17.55 -14.02
N TRP A 13 -4.91 -16.60 -13.71
CA TRP A 13 -5.36 -15.55 -14.64
C TRP A 13 -4.46 -14.31 -14.65
N GLY A 14 -3.28 -14.37 -14.02
CA GLY A 14 -2.28 -13.31 -14.08
C GLY A 14 -2.40 -12.25 -12.99
N ILE A 15 -3.28 -12.41 -12.00
CA ILE A 15 -3.36 -11.48 -10.87
C ILE A 15 -2.17 -11.71 -9.93
N GLU A 16 -1.50 -10.62 -9.56
CA GLU A 16 -0.43 -10.63 -8.58
C GLU A 16 -0.96 -10.46 -7.15
N PHE A 17 -0.29 -11.10 -6.20
CA PHE A 17 -0.61 -11.02 -4.78
C PHE A 17 0.59 -10.42 -4.04
N GLY A 18 0.31 -9.43 -3.19
CA GLY A 18 1.23 -8.86 -2.22
C GLY A 18 0.86 -9.24 -0.79
N ALA A 19 1.73 -8.93 0.16
CA ALA A 19 1.44 -9.11 1.59
C ALA A 19 0.80 -7.85 2.18
N HIS A 20 -0.10 -8.04 3.16
CA HIS A 20 -0.83 -6.97 3.83
C HIS A 20 -1.04 -7.27 5.32
N THR A 21 -0.01 -7.80 5.98
CA THR A 21 -0.04 -8.31 7.36
C THR A 21 -0.95 -9.52 7.57
N LEU A 22 -0.96 -10.09 8.78
CA LEU A 22 -1.84 -11.21 9.14
C LEU A 22 -3.20 -10.70 9.63
N THR A 23 -3.19 -9.67 10.46
CA THR A 23 -4.38 -9.22 11.20
C THR A 23 -4.78 -7.77 10.95
N HIS A 24 -4.10 -7.07 10.03
CA HIS A 24 -4.31 -5.66 9.73
C HIS A 24 -4.13 -4.70 10.95
N PRO A 25 -3.06 -4.87 11.78
CA PRO A 25 -2.82 -3.95 12.90
C PRO A 25 -2.17 -2.65 12.43
N ASP A 26 -2.22 -1.62 13.28
CA ASP A 26 -1.35 -0.45 13.13
C ASP A 26 0.09 -0.83 13.52
N LEU A 27 0.93 -1.12 12.53
CA LEU A 27 2.30 -1.63 12.74
C LEU A 27 3.18 -0.67 13.54
N THR A 28 2.92 0.64 13.52
CA THR A 28 3.71 1.63 14.26
C THR A 28 3.48 1.59 15.77
N ARG A 29 2.52 0.78 16.23
CA ARG A 29 2.12 0.65 17.64
C ARG A 29 2.46 -0.72 18.23
N LEU A 30 3.07 -1.60 17.44
CA LEU A 30 3.41 -2.94 17.88
C LEU A 30 4.83 -3.02 18.46
N PRO A 31 5.07 -3.93 19.41
CA PRO A 31 6.42 -4.34 19.73
C PRO A 31 7.06 -5.07 18.54
N GLN A 32 8.39 -5.06 18.48
CA GLN A 32 9.16 -5.52 17.33
C GLN A 32 8.87 -6.97 16.93
N ASP A 33 8.79 -7.88 17.90
CA ASP A 33 8.49 -9.30 17.69
C ASP A 33 7.13 -9.52 16.98
N ARG A 34 6.11 -8.77 17.39
CA ARG A 34 4.77 -8.83 16.79
C ARG A 34 4.76 -8.19 15.41
N MET A 35 5.49 -7.10 15.21
CA MET A 35 5.66 -6.46 13.91
C MET A 35 6.33 -7.40 12.90
N GLU A 36 7.41 -8.09 13.31
CA GLU A 36 8.10 -9.10 12.51
C GLU A 36 7.19 -10.26 12.14
N MET A 37 6.43 -10.80 13.10
CA MET A 37 5.45 -11.85 12.84
C MET A 37 4.41 -11.42 11.80
N GLU A 38 3.79 -10.24 11.99
CA GLU A 38 2.77 -9.72 11.08
C GLU A 38 3.30 -9.56 9.63
N ILE A 39 4.52 -9.05 9.48
CA ILE A 39 5.12 -8.78 8.16
C ILE A 39 5.66 -10.06 7.52
N CYS A 40 6.47 -10.82 8.23
CA CYS A 40 7.21 -11.95 7.66
C CYS A 40 6.34 -13.19 7.48
N ASP A 41 5.46 -13.49 8.42
CA ASP A 41 4.65 -14.71 8.32
C ASP A 41 3.50 -14.54 7.32
N SER A 42 2.98 -13.31 7.13
CA SER A 42 2.01 -13.04 6.06
C SER A 42 2.59 -13.32 4.68
N LYS A 43 3.87 -12.95 4.46
CA LYS A 43 4.62 -13.31 3.25
C LYS A 43 4.74 -14.82 3.09
N LYS A 44 5.30 -15.51 4.09
CA LYS A 44 5.57 -16.97 4.03
C LYS A 44 4.30 -17.78 3.75
N ILE A 45 3.18 -17.41 4.37
CA ILE A 45 1.90 -18.11 4.18
C ILE A 45 1.47 -18.02 2.70
N ILE A 46 1.51 -16.83 2.12
CA ILE A 46 1.10 -16.63 0.73
C ILE A 46 2.09 -17.33 -0.23
N GLU A 47 3.39 -17.22 0.01
CA GLU A 47 4.43 -17.88 -0.79
C GLU A 47 4.26 -19.41 -0.80
N ASN A 48 3.97 -20.01 0.35
CA ASN A 48 3.73 -21.45 0.46
C ASN A 48 2.48 -21.88 -0.31
N ILE A 49 1.41 -21.09 -0.23
CA ILE A 49 0.12 -21.42 -0.86
C ILE A 49 0.17 -21.27 -2.38
N LEU A 50 0.87 -20.24 -2.87
CA LEU A 50 0.99 -19.94 -4.29
C LEU A 50 2.22 -20.61 -4.94
N SER A 51 3.15 -21.12 -4.14
CA SER A 51 4.45 -21.62 -4.61
C SER A 51 5.17 -20.61 -5.51
N ALA A 52 5.10 -19.33 -5.13
CA ALA A 52 5.62 -18.20 -5.89
C ALA A 52 6.10 -17.11 -4.92
N PRO A 53 7.16 -16.34 -5.28
CA PRO A 53 7.68 -15.28 -4.41
C PRO A 53 6.68 -14.12 -4.29
N ILE A 54 6.67 -13.50 -3.12
CA ILE A 54 5.87 -12.30 -2.84
C ILE A 54 6.80 -11.11 -2.65
N SER A 55 6.70 -10.15 -3.57
CA SER A 55 7.62 -9.02 -3.71
C SER A 55 7.07 -7.69 -3.19
N CYS A 56 5.74 -7.54 -3.11
CA CYS A 56 5.09 -6.28 -2.80
C CYS A 56 4.41 -6.33 -1.42
N PHE A 57 4.47 -5.21 -0.70
CA PHE A 57 3.78 -5.03 0.58
C PHE A 57 2.83 -3.82 0.54
N ALA A 58 1.75 -3.86 1.31
CA ALA A 58 0.89 -2.70 1.55
C ALA A 58 0.76 -2.47 3.06
N TYR A 59 1.00 -1.24 3.51
CA TYR A 59 0.86 -0.90 4.93
C TYR A 59 -0.61 -0.81 5.34
N PRO A 60 -1.05 -1.48 6.43
CA PRO A 60 -2.35 -1.23 7.02
C PRO A 60 -2.55 0.25 7.31
N TYR A 61 -3.69 0.80 6.90
CA TYR A 61 -4.00 2.23 7.01
C TYR A 61 -2.99 3.18 6.33
N GLY A 62 -2.05 2.67 5.52
CA GLY A 62 -0.95 3.45 4.97
C GLY A 62 0.11 3.91 5.99
N ARG A 63 0.04 3.44 7.24
CA ARG A 63 0.89 3.91 8.34
C ARG A 63 2.18 3.12 8.43
N TYR A 64 3.27 3.84 8.59
CA TYR A 64 4.61 3.29 8.82
C TYR A 64 5.45 4.29 9.61
N ASN A 65 6.53 3.80 10.21
CA ASN A 65 7.64 4.58 10.75
C ASN A 65 8.95 3.96 10.25
N ASP A 66 10.10 4.48 10.66
CA ASP A 66 11.39 4.01 10.15
C ASP A 66 11.65 2.53 10.45
N SER A 67 11.24 2.03 11.63
CA SER A 67 11.44 0.62 11.99
C SER A 67 10.57 -0.31 11.13
N VAL A 68 9.30 0.04 10.92
CA VAL A 68 8.39 -0.70 10.04
C VAL A 68 8.90 -0.69 8.60
N ARG A 69 9.33 0.48 8.10
CA ARG A 69 9.86 0.65 6.74
C ARG A 69 11.12 -0.18 6.52
N GLU A 70 12.07 -0.13 7.45
CA GLU A 70 13.32 -0.88 7.35
C GLU A 70 13.07 -2.39 7.35
N LEU A 71 12.17 -2.88 8.21
CA LEU A 71 11.82 -4.29 8.21
C LEU A 71 11.15 -4.73 6.89
N VAL A 72 10.24 -3.92 6.35
CA VAL A 72 9.64 -4.20 5.03
C VAL A 72 10.70 -4.18 3.94
N ARG A 73 11.67 -3.25 4.00
CA ARG A 73 12.78 -3.17 3.05
C ARG A 73 13.62 -4.44 2.98
N GLN A 74 13.80 -5.12 4.11
CA GLN A 74 14.58 -6.35 4.20
C GLN A 74 13.87 -7.56 3.58
N HIS A 75 12.53 -7.52 3.47
CA HIS A 75 11.73 -8.67 3.05
C HIS A 75 10.98 -8.48 1.73
N PHE A 76 10.86 -7.26 1.21
CA PHE A 76 10.07 -6.95 0.01
C PHE A 76 10.89 -6.13 -0.99
N ALA A 77 10.48 -6.15 -2.25
CA ALA A 77 11.08 -5.35 -3.32
C ALA A 77 10.49 -3.93 -3.35
N CYS A 78 9.22 -3.79 -2.99
CA CYS A 78 8.55 -2.50 -2.87
C CYS A 78 7.37 -2.56 -1.90
N ALA A 79 6.91 -1.39 -1.47
CA ALA A 79 5.72 -1.27 -0.63
C ALA A 79 4.93 -0.01 -0.96
N SER A 80 3.60 -0.09 -0.79
CA SER A 80 2.68 1.02 -1.04
C SER A 80 2.10 1.58 0.26
N SER A 81 2.12 2.91 0.39
CA SER A 81 1.47 3.64 1.48
C SER A 81 0.08 4.14 1.06
N ASP A 82 -0.61 4.95 1.85
CA ASP A 82 -1.85 5.65 1.45
C ASP A 82 -1.60 7.08 0.92
N GLN A 83 -0.33 7.46 0.72
CA GLN A 83 0.02 8.77 0.18
C GLN A 83 -0.58 8.94 -1.21
N LEU A 84 -1.44 9.97 -1.35
CA LEU A 84 -2.07 10.28 -2.62
C LEU A 84 -1.05 10.94 -3.56
N GLY A 85 -0.81 10.34 -4.71
CA GLY A 85 0.14 10.88 -5.68
C GLY A 85 0.47 9.94 -6.82
N PHE A 86 1.40 10.38 -7.66
CA PHE A 86 1.97 9.59 -8.75
C PHE A 86 3.38 9.15 -8.37
N ILE A 87 3.73 7.94 -8.76
CA ILE A 87 5.09 7.43 -8.61
C ILE A 87 5.99 8.18 -9.60
N THR A 88 7.12 8.66 -9.10
CA THR A 88 8.17 9.34 -9.84
C THR A 88 9.51 8.61 -9.68
N PRO A 89 10.54 8.89 -10.50
CA PRO A 89 11.88 8.32 -10.27
C PRO A 89 12.50 8.66 -8.90
N SER A 90 12.02 9.72 -8.24
CA SER A 90 12.42 10.11 -6.89
C SER A 90 11.58 9.50 -5.77
N SER A 91 10.50 8.77 -6.11
CA SER A 91 9.65 8.13 -5.12
C SER A 91 10.41 7.02 -4.40
N ASP A 92 10.16 6.88 -3.11
CA ASP A 92 10.71 5.81 -2.32
C ASP A 92 9.96 4.50 -2.61
N LEU A 93 10.71 3.48 -3.06
CA LEU A 93 10.18 2.15 -3.39
C LEU A 93 9.42 1.49 -2.24
N TYR A 94 9.71 1.87 -1.00
CA TYR A 94 9.09 1.30 0.19
C TYR A 94 7.97 2.16 0.76
N THR A 95 7.58 3.25 0.09
CA THR A 95 6.45 4.09 0.52
C THR A 95 5.67 4.63 -0.68
N LEU A 96 5.57 3.83 -1.74
CA LEU A 96 5.03 4.24 -3.05
C LEU A 96 3.66 4.91 -2.91
N GLU A 97 3.49 6.00 -3.65
CA GLU A 97 2.25 6.74 -3.76
C GLU A 97 1.19 5.94 -4.53
N ARG A 98 -0.08 6.22 -4.24
CA ARG A 98 -1.22 5.63 -4.94
C ARG A 98 -2.20 6.69 -5.36
N VAL A 99 -2.94 6.41 -6.43
CA VAL A 99 -4.17 7.14 -6.74
C VAL A 99 -5.35 6.35 -6.20
N ASP A 100 -6.12 6.99 -5.33
CA ASP A 100 -7.29 6.38 -4.70
C ASP A 100 -8.49 6.42 -5.67
N ALA A 101 -9.09 5.25 -5.94
CA ALA A 101 -10.27 5.13 -6.78
C ALA A 101 -11.48 5.92 -6.26
N TYR A 102 -11.47 6.32 -4.97
CA TYR A 102 -12.42 7.29 -4.40
C TYR A 102 -12.58 8.54 -5.27
N TYR A 103 -11.50 9.03 -5.90
CA TYR A 103 -11.51 10.23 -6.73
C TYR A 103 -11.94 9.99 -8.17
N LEU A 104 -12.26 8.74 -8.53
CA LEU A 104 -12.52 8.30 -9.91
C LEU A 104 -13.89 7.63 -10.06
N ARG A 105 -14.84 7.90 -9.15
CA ARG A 105 -16.09 7.14 -9.04
C ARG A 105 -17.10 7.34 -10.17
N THR A 106 -17.03 8.46 -10.89
CA THR A 106 -17.93 8.75 -12.01
C THR A 106 -17.19 8.62 -13.31
N ASP A 107 -17.87 8.24 -14.39
CA ASP A 107 -17.25 8.14 -15.71
C ASP A 107 -16.55 9.45 -16.13
N GLN A 108 -17.13 10.59 -15.76
CA GLN A 108 -16.54 11.91 -16.02
C GLN A 108 -15.20 12.08 -15.29
N LEU A 109 -15.12 11.71 -14.01
CA LEU A 109 -13.89 11.80 -13.23
C LEU A 109 -12.88 10.72 -13.63
N PHE A 110 -13.34 9.51 -13.96
CA PHE A 110 -12.49 8.45 -14.48
C PHE A 110 -11.85 8.84 -15.82
N ASN A 111 -12.63 9.45 -16.73
CA ASN A 111 -12.15 9.93 -18.02
C ASN A 111 -11.12 11.07 -17.89
N LEU A 112 -11.01 11.73 -16.73
CA LEU A 112 -9.93 12.69 -16.50
C LEU A 112 -8.55 12.04 -16.63
N ILE A 113 -8.39 10.75 -16.30
CA ILE A 113 -7.12 10.01 -16.38
C ILE A 113 -6.46 10.13 -17.76
N LEU A 114 -7.28 10.26 -18.82
CA LEU A 114 -6.82 10.37 -20.21
C LEU A 114 -6.42 11.80 -20.62
N THR A 115 -6.51 12.76 -19.69
CA THR A 115 -6.30 14.19 -19.98
C THR A 115 -5.07 14.73 -19.27
N ARG A 116 -4.49 15.81 -19.82
CA ARG A 116 -3.39 16.56 -19.19
C ARG A 116 -3.77 17.19 -17.84
N TRP A 117 -5.06 17.26 -17.51
CA TRP A 117 -5.57 17.84 -16.27
C TRP A 117 -5.56 16.85 -15.10
N PHE A 118 -5.36 15.56 -15.37
CA PHE A 118 -5.39 14.54 -14.32
C PHE A 118 -4.39 14.80 -13.18
N PRO A 119 -3.11 15.13 -13.45
CA PRO A 119 -2.17 15.40 -12.37
C PRO A 119 -2.60 16.58 -11.49
N TRP A 120 -3.14 17.64 -12.11
CA TRP A 120 -3.66 18.82 -11.40
C TRP A 120 -4.87 18.49 -10.53
N TYR A 121 -5.78 17.66 -11.04
CA TYR A 121 -6.94 17.20 -10.30
C TYR A 121 -6.53 16.40 -9.04
N ILE A 122 -5.64 15.41 -9.20
CA ILE A 122 -5.15 14.61 -8.07
C ILE A 122 -4.37 15.46 -7.07
N TRP A 123 -3.54 16.39 -7.54
CA TRP A 123 -2.85 17.35 -6.67
C TRP A 123 -3.84 18.16 -5.84
N ALA A 124 -4.89 18.70 -6.46
CA ALA A 124 -5.94 19.45 -5.76
C ALA A 124 -6.69 18.58 -4.73
N CYS A 125 -6.99 17.33 -5.06
CA CYS A 125 -7.58 16.36 -4.13
C CYS A 125 -6.66 16.01 -2.95
N GLY A 126 -5.35 16.17 -3.11
CA GLY A 126 -4.35 15.96 -2.07
C GLY A 126 -4.27 17.07 -1.02
N ILE A 127 -4.67 18.30 -1.36
CA ILE A 127 -4.55 19.46 -0.48
C ILE A 127 -5.22 19.22 0.89
N PRO A 128 -6.48 18.76 0.98
CA PRO A 128 -7.11 18.51 2.28
C PRO A 128 -6.42 17.41 3.09
N ARG A 129 -5.88 16.37 2.42
CA ARG A 129 -5.13 15.28 3.09
C ARG A 129 -3.83 15.80 3.68
N TRP A 130 -3.11 16.63 2.93
CA TRP A 130 -1.88 17.27 3.38
C TRP A 130 -2.15 18.18 4.60
N ILE A 131 -3.14 19.07 4.52
CA ILE A 131 -3.52 19.95 5.64
C ILE A 131 -3.83 19.11 6.89
N ARG A 132 -4.63 18.05 6.75
CA ARG A 132 -4.99 17.18 7.87
C ARG A 132 -3.78 16.53 8.51
N ARG A 133 -2.85 15.97 7.72
CA ARG A 133 -1.62 15.35 8.24
C ARG A 133 -0.74 16.37 8.97
N THR A 134 -0.53 17.54 8.38
CA THR A 134 0.27 18.60 9.02
C THR A 134 -0.32 19.04 10.35
N VAL A 135 -1.65 19.17 10.46
CA VAL A 135 -2.31 19.48 11.73
C VAL A 135 -2.17 18.33 12.74
N GLU A 136 -2.34 17.08 12.31
CA GLU A 136 -2.15 15.90 13.18
C GLU A 136 -0.70 15.76 13.68
N ASP A 137 0.29 16.13 12.88
CA ASP A 137 1.71 16.11 13.26
C ASP A 137 2.08 17.24 14.24
N ILE A 138 1.47 18.44 14.11
CA ILE A 138 1.69 19.55 15.06
C ILE A 138 1.09 19.24 16.45
N LEU A 139 0.04 18.42 16.51
CA LEU A 139 -0.68 18.09 17.74
C LEU A 139 -0.10 16.87 18.48
N ARG A 140 0.96 16.24 17.97
CA ARG A 140 1.67 15.11 18.60
C ARG A 140 2.94 15.60 19.29
#